data_AF-L0JVD6-F1
#
_entry.id   AF-L0JVD6-F1
#
_cell.length_a   1.000
_cell.length_b   1.000
_cell.length_c   1.000
_cell.angle_alpha   90.00
_cell.angle_beta   90.00
_cell.angle_gamma   90.00
#
_symmetry.space_group_name_H-M   'P 1'
#
loop_
_entity.id
_entity.type
_entity.pdbx_description
1 polymer ?
#
loop_
_entity_poly.entity_id
_entity_poly.type
_entity_poly.pdbx_seq_one_letter_code
_entity_poly.pdbx_strand_id
1 'polypeptide(L)' 'MGIERFVRINLVLVPALILAGYLFADSLPVLVLPLGVGYLTFALLICFGWGLSVASMKLRS' A
#
# COMPACT_ATOMS: atom_id res chain seq x y z
N MET A 1 -7.47 -13.55 4.84
CA MET A 1 -6.35 -13.00 5.64
C MET A 1 -6.89 -11.91 6.55
N GLY A 2 -6.45 -11.80 7.80
CA GLY A 2 -6.84 -10.66 8.65
C GLY A 2 -6.23 -9.34 8.14
N ILE A 3 -6.90 -8.21 8.42
CA ILE A 3 -6.47 -6.86 8.02
C ILE A 3 -5.03 -6.59 8.46
N GLU A 4 -4.64 -7.03 9.66
CA GLU A 4 -3.28 -6.86 10.16
C GLU A 4 -2.21 -7.55 9.30
N ARG A 5 -2.50 -8.77 8.80
CA ARG A 5 -1.58 -9.49 7.92
C ARG A 5 -1.49 -8.82 6.54
N PHE A 6 -2.60 -8.28 6.05
CA PHE A 6 -2.63 -7.48 4.83
C PHE A 6 -1.74 -6.24 4.96
N VAL A 7 -1.88 -5.48 6.06
CA VAL A 7 -1.09 -4.26 6.28
C VAL A 7 0.40 -4.57 6.40
N ARG A 8 0.80 -5.63 7.13
CA ARG A 8 2.22 -6.02 7.26
C ARG A 8 2.87 -6.37 5.92
N ILE A 9 2.15 -7.07 5.04
CA ILE A 9 2.66 -7.43 3.71
C ILE A 9 2.76 -6.17 2.84
N ASN A 10 1.70 -5.34 2.84
CA ASN A 10 1.66 -4.14 2.01
C ASN A 10 2.63 -3.05 2.46
N LEU A 11 3.00 -3.00 3.74
CA LEU A 11 4.06 -2.13 4.24
C LEU A 11 5.41 -2.36 3.56
N VAL A 12 5.69 -3.59 3.12
CA VAL A 12 6.93 -3.93 2.39
C VAL A 12 6.68 -3.88 0.88
N LEU A 13 5.53 -4.37 0.43
CA LEU A 13 5.19 -4.46 -0.98
C LEU A 13 5.02 -3.08 -1.64
N VAL A 14 4.39 -2.11 -0.95
CA VAL A 14 4.14 -0.76 -1.48
C VAL A 14 5.46 -0.03 -1.81
N PRO A 15 6.45 0.07 -0.88
CA PRO A 15 7.75 0.64 -1.21
C PRO A 15 8.47 -0.08 -2.34
N ALA A 16 8.42 -1.42 -2.36
CA ALA A 16 9.04 -2.22 -3.41
C ALA A 16 8.41 -1.95 -4.79
N LEU A 17 7.07 -1.85 -4.85
CA LEU A 17 6.35 -1.51 -6.07
C LEU A 17 6.62 -0.07 -6.53
N ILE A 18 6.74 0.88 -5.62
CA ILE A 18 7.10 2.27 -5.95
C ILE A 18 8.52 2.31 -6.53
N LEU A 19 9.48 1.64 -5.88
CA LEU A 19 10.86 1.59 -6.35
C LEU A 19 10.97 0.89 -7.71
N ALA A 20 10.30 -0.25 -7.89
CA ALA A 20 10.24 -0.94 -9.17
C ALA A 20 9.58 -0.07 -10.24
N GLY A 21 8.48 0.61 -9.90
CA GLY A 21 7.81 1.55 -10.80
C GLY A 21 8.73 2.70 -11.24
N TYR A 22 9.56 3.21 -10.34
CA TYR A 22 10.54 4.25 -10.64
C TYR A 22 11.67 3.74 -11.54
N LEU A 23 12.25 2.57 -11.23
CA LEU A 23 13.36 1.99 -11.98
C LEU A 23 12.97 1.53 -13.39
N PHE A 24 11.73 1.06 -13.56
CA PHE A 24 11.21 0.54 -14.82
C PHE A 24 10.20 1.49 -15.49
N ALA A 25 10.20 2.78 -15.12
CA ALA A 25 9.21 3.75 -15.60
C ALA A 25 9.10 3.78 -17.14
N ASP A 26 10.23 3.74 -17.84
CA ASP A 26 10.29 3.77 -19.31
C ASP A 26 9.96 2.41 -19.97
N SER A 27 9.99 1.33 -19.19
CA SER A 27 9.77 -0.04 -19.67
C SER A 27 8.36 -0.56 -19.35
N LEU A 28 7.58 0.20 -18.58
CA LEU A 28 6.26 -0.23 -18.12
C LEU A 28 5.20 -0.06 -19.23
N PRO A 29 4.41 -1.10 -19.52
CA PRO A 29 3.28 -0.96 -20.42
C PRO A 29 2.28 0.05 -19.86
N VAL A 30 1.71 0.89 -20.72
CA VAL A 30 0.73 1.93 -20.33
C VAL A 30 -0.47 1.34 -19.58
N LEU A 31 -0.85 0.10 -19.87
CA LEU A 31 -1.91 -0.65 -19.17
C LEU A 31 -1.59 -0.98 -17.71
N VAL A 32 -0.31 -1.08 -17.33
CA VAL A 32 0.12 -1.42 -15.97
C VAL A 32 0.04 -0.20 -15.04
N LEU A 33 0.18 1.01 -15.58
CA LEU A 33 0.08 2.26 -14.81
C LEU A 33 -1.25 2.40 -14.04
N PRO A 34 -2.45 2.33 -14.67
CA PRO A 34 -3.71 2.51 -13.95
C PRO A 34 -3.96 1.39 -12.93
N LEU A 35 -3.55 0.15 -13.23
CA LEU A 35 -3.70 -0.98 -12.30
C LEU A 35 -2.77 -0.86 -11.10
N GLY A 36 -1.50 -0.50 -11.33
CA GLY A 36 -0.50 -0.29 -10.29
C GLY A 36 -0.88 0.89 -9.39
N VAL A 37 -1.26 2.02 -9.97
CA VAL A 37 -1.70 3.21 -9.22
C VAL A 37 -2.98 2.92 -8.43
N GLY A 38 -3.95 2.20 -9.01
CA GLY A 38 -5.17 1.79 -8.32
C GLY A 38 -4.89 0.90 -7.11
N TYR A 39 -4.02 -0.10 -7.28
CA TYR A 39 -3.60 -0.97 -6.18
C TYR A 39 -2.87 -0.20 -5.07
N LEU A 40 -1.90 0.65 -5.44
CA LEU A 40 -1.14 1.45 -4.47
C LEU A 40 -2.06 2.37 -3.66
N THR A 41 -3.00 3.04 -4.33
CA THR A 41 -4.00 3.90 -3.67
C THR A 41 -4.85 3.09 -2.69
N PHE A 42 -5.38 1.94 -3.11
CA PHE A 42 -6.17 1.07 -2.26
C PHE A 42 -5.37 0.59 -1.04
N ALA A 43 -4.15 0.09 -1.25
CA ALA A 43 -3.29 -0.40 -0.19
C ALA A 43 -2.95 0.72 0.82
N LEU A 44 -2.66 1.93 0.34
CA LEU A 44 -2.41 3.10 1.18
C LEU A 44 -3.60 3.45 2.07
N LEU A 45 -4.82 3.51 1.51
CA LEU A 45 -6.02 3.83 2.27
C LEU A 45 -6.29 2.81 3.38
N ILE A 46 -6.13 1.52 3.07
CA ILE A 46 -6.31 0.45 4.06
C ILE A 46 -5.25 0.51 5.16
N CYS A 47 -3.97 0.68 4.79
CA CYS A 47 -2.88 0.83 5.76
C CYS A 47 -3.10 2.06 6.66
N PHE A 48 -3.52 3.18 6.08
CA PHE A 48 -3.80 4.41 6.81
C PHE A 48 -4.98 4.25 7.78
N GLY A 49 -6.09 3.70 7.31
CA GLY A 49 -7.27 3.43 8.15
C GLY A 49 -6.98 2.47 9.31
N TRP A 50 -6.21 1.41 9.05
CA TRP A 50 -5.76 0.51 10.12
C TRP A 50 -4.84 1.21 11.13
N GLY A 51 -3.88 2.02 10.65
CA GLY A 51 -3.00 2.80 11.51
C GLY A 51 -3.76 3.75 12.43
N LEU A 52 -4.78 4.45 11.90
CA LEU A 52 -5.66 5.30 12.69
C LEU A 52 -6.49 4.51 13.71
N SER A 53 -7.01 3.34 13.33
CA SER A 53 -7.78 2.48 14.24
C SER A 53 -6.92 2.01 15.42
N VAL A 54 -5.67 1.58 15.16
CA VAL A 54 -4.72 1.18 16.20
C VAL A 54 -4.32 2.37 17.08
N ALA A 55 -4.06 3.53 16.48
CA ALA A 55 -3.72 4.75 17.23
C ALA A 55 -4.86 5.20 18.14
N SER A 56 -6.10 5.18 17.65
CA SER A 56 -7.30 5.52 18.42
C SER A 56 -7.50 4.58 19.62
N MET A 57 -7.29 3.28 19.43
CA MET A 57 -7.36 2.30 20.53
C MET A 57 -6.30 2.56 21.60
N LYS A 58 -5.07 2.92 21.20
CA LYS A 58 -3.98 3.27 22.14
C LYS A 58 -4.21 4.59 22.89
N LEU A 59 -4.84 5.58 22.24
CA LEU A 59 -5.16 6.86 22.88
C LEU A 59 -6.31 6.75 23.90
N ARG A 60 -7.11 5.67 23.83
CA ARG A 60 -8.28 5.44 24.69
C ARG A 60 -7.96 4.54 25.90
N SER A 61 -6.78 3.92 25.97
CA SER A 61 -6.30 3.16 27.13
C SER A 61 -5.40 4.01 28.01
#